data_AF-A0A1E7JXA5-F1
#
_entry.id   AF-A0A1E7JXA5-F1
#
_cell.length_a   1.000
_cell.length_b   1.000
_cell.length_c   1.000
_cell.angle_alpha   90.00
_cell.angle_beta   90.00
_cell.angle_gamma   90.00
#
_symmetry.space_group_name_H-M   'P 1'
#
loop_
_entity.id
_entity.type
_entity.pdbx_description
1 polymer ?
#
loop_
_entity_poly.entity_id
_entity_poly.type
_entity_poly.pdbx_seq_one_letter_code
_entity_poly.pdbx_strand_id
1 'polypeptide(L)'
;MADDGPQEGVLLAGEENVAVRIKVEREARGWSTSTVSDRLNEAGFDMNPSAVWRIENRKRRINLDEAIGFAEIFGLELRNLVGPPQLAARARAMELIDNVVAAFSETQRANAGFTTARDALDRYLAEHPEIREEAETMVSNTMAEVVSSHLMDTYGPSLGEHVQDDTDET
;
A
#
# COMPACT_ATOMS: atom_id res chain seq x y z
N MET A 1 3.48 10.61 -27.41
CA MET A 1 3.51 9.13 -27.51
C MET A 1 4.23 8.66 -26.26
N ALA A 2 3.50 8.44 -25.18
CA ALA A 2 4.07 7.86 -23.96
C ALA A 2 4.19 6.35 -24.20
N ASP A 3 5.39 5.83 -24.01
CA ASP A 3 5.71 4.42 -24.03
C ASP A 3 5.10 3.80 -22.76
N ASP A 4 3.86 3.31 -22.87
CA ASP A 4 3.23 2.43 -21.89
C ASP A 4 3.93 1.06 -21.99
N GLY A 5 5.14 0.99 -21.42
CA GLY A 5 5.75 -0.28 -21.07
C GLY A 5 4.77 -1.05 -20.19
N PRO A 6 4.67 -2.39 -20.34
CA PRO A 6 3.68 -3.17 -19.60
C PRO A 6 3.89 -2.92 -18.12
N GLN A 7 2.89 -2.31 -17.47
CA GLN A 7 2.79 -2.29 -16.01
C GLN A 7 2.58 -3.75 -15.59
N GLU A 8 3.69 -4.47 -15.47
CA GLU A 8 3.76 -5.83 -14.97
C GLU A 8 3.34 -5.75 -13.51
N GLY A 9 2.03 -5.79 -13.30
CA GLY A 9 1.42 -5.55 -12.00
C GLY A 9 2.07 -6.44 -10.95
N VAL A 10 2.21 -5.92 -9.73
CA VAL A 10 2.76 -6.62 -8.56
C VAL A 10 2.20 -8.05 -8.39
N LEU A 11 1.00 -8.30 -8.90
CA LEU A 11 0.34 -9.61 -8.97
C LEU A 11 1.04 -10.64 -9.89
N LEU A 12 1.61 -10.23 -11.03
CA LEU A 12 2.37 -11.11 -11.94
C LEU A 12 3.74 -11.49 -11.35
N ALA A 13 4.33 -10.60 -10.54
CA ALA A 13 5.54 -10.88 -9.76
C ALA A 13 5.30 -11.78 -8.54
N GLY A 14 4.04 -12.00 -8.15
CA GLY A 14 3.68 -12.78 -6.96
C GLY A 14 4.22 -14.20 -6.99
N GLU A 15 4.09 -14.92 -8.11
CA GLU A 15 4.64 -16.29 -8.22
C GLU A 15 6.17 -16.32 -8.17
N GLU A 16 6.84 -15.31 -8.74
CA GLU A 16 8.31 -15.22 -8.67
C GLU A 16 8.80 -14.90 -7.27
N ASN A 17 8.10 -14.02 -6.57
CA ASN A 17 8.35 -13.68 -5.17
C ASN A 17 8.19 -14.91 -4.27
N VAL A 18 7.11 -15.68 -4.46
CA VAL A 18 6.85 -16.93 -3.72
C VAL A 18 8.00 -17.92 -3.92
N ALA A 19 8.44 -18.16 -5.17
CA ALA A 19 9.54 -19.09 -5.46
C ALA A 19 10.83 -18.71 -4.72
N VAL A 20 11.19 -17.41 -4.71
CA VAL A 20 12.36 -16.90 -3.99
C VAL A 20 12.17 -17.03 -2.48
N ARG A 21 10.98 -16.67 -1.97
CA ARG A 21 10.67 -16.69 -0.54
C ARG A 21 10.71 -18.10 0.03
N ILE A 22 10.11 -19.08 -0.65
CA ILE A 22 10.14 -20.49 -0.24
C ILE A 22 11.59 -20.96 -0.04
N LYS A 23 12.47 -20.65 -0.99
CA LYS A 23 13.88 -21.02 -0.92
C LYS A 23 14.57 -20.37 0.29
N VAL A 24 14.37 -19.06 0.50
CA VAL A 24 14.93 -18.32 1.64
C VAL A 24 14.46 -18.90 2.97
N GLU A 25 13.16 -19.12 3.13
CA GLU A 25 12.58 -19.63 4.37
C GLU A 25 13.04 -21.06 4.68
N ARG A 26 13.14 -21.91 3.65
CA ARG A 26 13.68 -23.26 3.74
C ARG A 26 15.15 -23.25 4.17
N GLU A 27 15.98 -22.44 3.52
CA GLU A 27 17.41 -22.34 3.81
C GLU A 27 17.68 -21.74 5.20
N ALA A 28 16.93 -20.71 5.61
CA ALA A 28 17.04 -20.11 6.93
C ALA A 28 16.72 -21.09 8.07
N ARG A 29 15.85 -22.08 7.83
CA ARG A 29 15.50 -23.15 8.78
C ARG A 29 16.36 -24.40 8.66
N GLY A 30 17.31 -24.43 7.71
CA GLY A 30 18.11 -25.63 7.41
C GLY A 30 17.28 -26.80 6.89
N TRP A 31 16.11 -26.54 6.31
CA TRP A 31 15.22 -27.59 5.81
C TRP A 31 15.65 -28.07 4.43
N SER A 32 15.52 -29.37 4.19
CA SER A 32 15.62 -29.96 2.86
C SER A 32 14.29 -29.81 2.10
N THR A 33 14.29 -30.02 0.78
CA THR A 33 13.04 -30.01 0.00
C THR A 33 12.12 -31.17 0.39
N SER A 34 12.66 -32.29 0.87
CA SER A 34 11.85 -33.37 1.44
C SER A 34 11.24 -32.95 2.76
N THR A 35 11.99 -32.30 3.66
CA THR A 35 11.43 -31.79 4.92
C THR A 35 10.27 -30.82 4.70
N VAL A 36 10.36 -29.94 3.69
CA VAL A 36 9.26 -29.02 3.32
C VAL A 36 8.04 -29.78 2.79
N SER A 37 8.28 -30.77 1.91
CA SER A 37 7.23 -31.64 1.38
C SER A 37 6.53 -32.45 2.47
N ASP A 38 7.29 -33.05 3.40
CA ASP A 38 6.74 -33.80 4.53
C ASP A 38 5.83 -32.90 5.39
N ARG A 39 6.28 -31.68 5.71
CA ARG A 39 5.50 -30.71 6.49
C ARG A 39 4.22 -30.25 5.79
N LEU A 40 4.26 -30.04 4.47
CA LEU A 40 3.07 -29.70 3.69
C LEU A 40 2.06 -30.85 3.72
N ASN A 41 2.53 -32.08 3.52
CA ASN A 41 1.68 -33.27 3.56
C ASN A 41 1.08 -33.48 4.96
N GLU A 42 1.86 -33.25 6.03
CA GLU A 42 1.38 -33.28 7.42
C GLU A 42 0.31 -32.22 7.70
N ALA A 43 0.39 -31.05 7.06
CA ALA A 43 -0.61 -29.99 7.12
C ALA A 43 -1.80 -30.22 6.16
N GLY A 44 -1.82 -31.33 5.41
CA GLY A 44 -2.91 -31.69 4.50
C GLY A 44 -2.78 -31.12 3.07
N PHE A 45 -1.63 -30.57 2.71
CA PHE A 45 -1.31 -30.05 1.37
C PHE A 45 -0.42 -31.04 0.61
N ASP A 46 -0.99 -31.74 -0.38
CA ASP A 46 -0.25 -32.73 -1.17
C ASP A 46 0.91 -32.07 -1.94
N MET A 47 2.13 -32.44 -1.60
CA MET A 47 3.34 -31.90 -2.20
C MET A 47 4.43 -32.96 -2.29
N ASN A 48 5.03 -33.09 -3.47
CA ASN A 48 6.20 -33.93 -3.70
C ASN A 48 7.52 -33.15 -3.50
N PRO A 49 8.62 -33.76 -2.98
CA PRO A 49 9.89 -33.06 -2.77
C PRO A 49 10.49 -32.45 -4.05
N SER A 50 10.31 -33.12 -5.19
CA SER A 50 10.74 -32.63 -6.50
C SER A 50 9.90 -31.46 -7.00
N ALA A 51 8.65 -31.33 -6.54
CA ALA A 51 7.77 -30.22 -6.88
C ALA A 51 8.21 -28.95 -6.14
N VAL A 52 8.58 -29.06 -4.85
CA VAL A 52 9.17 -27.95 -4.07
C VAL A 52 10.39 -27.38 -4.81
N TRP A 53 11.34 -28.24 -5.20
CA TRP A 53 12.52 -27.80 -5.93
C TRP A 53 12.18 -27.13 -7.27
N ARG A 54 11.21 -27.66 -8.04
CA ARG A 54 10.79 -27.06 -9.31
C ARG A 54 10.14 -25.70 -9.11
N ILE A 55 9.36 -25.51 -8.05
CA ILE A 55 8.78 -24.22 -7.67
C ILE A 55 9.90 -23.23 -7.35
N GLU A 56 10.84 -23.57 -6.47
CA GLU A 56 11.97 -22.70 -6.09
C GLU A 56 12.81 -22.25 -7.30
N ASN A 57 12.93 -23.11 -8.32
CA ASN A 57 13.68 -22.83 -9.54
C ASN A 57 12.83 -22.26 -10.68
N ARG A 58 11.57 -21.86 -10.41
CA ARG A 58 10.62 -21.33 -11.40
C ARG A 58 10.37 -22.26 -12.60
N LYS A 59 10.58 -23.56 -12.41
CA LYS A 59 10.30 -24.62 -13.40
C LYS A 59 8.88 -25.17 -13.28
N ARG A 60 8.11 -24.67 -12.33
CA ARG A 60 6.71 -25.02 -12.08
C ARG A 60 6.00 -23.82 -11.44
N ARG A 61 4.83 -23.48 -11.97
CA ARG A 61 3.89 -22.50 -11.37
C ARG A 61 3.26 -23.09 -10.11
N ILE A 62 2.94 -22.22 -9.16
CA ILE A 62 2.29 -22.58 -7.90
C ILE A 62 0.81 -22.16 -7.96
N ASN A 63 -0.10 -22.97 -7.41
CA ASN A 63 -1.50 -22.57 -7.26
C ASN A 63 -1.78 -21.92 -5.89
N LEU A 64 -3.01 -21.42 -5.68
CA LEU A 64 -3.37 -20.73 -4.44
C LEU A 64 -3.33 -21.65 -3.20
N ASP A 65 -3.84 -22.87 -3.31
CA ASP A 65 -3.87 -23.84 -2.19
C ASP A 65 -2.45 -24.19 -1.73
N GLU A 66 -1.54 -24.39 -2.68
CA GLU A 66 -0.12 -24.61 -2.41
C GLU A 66 0.51 -23.39 -1.72
N ALA A 67 0.20 -22.17 -2.18
CA ALA A 67 0.70 -20.94 -1.55
C ALA A 67 0.19 -20.77 -0.12
N ILE A 68 -1.07 -21.12 0.15
CA ILE A 68 -1.64 -21.18 1.50
C ILE A 68 -0.88 -22.20 2.35
N GLY A 69 -0.62 -23.40 1.82
CA GLY A 69 0.14 -24.42 2.52
C GLY A 69 1.56 -23.98 2.89
N PHE A 70 2.29 -23.35 1.97
CA PHE A 70 3.61 -22.79 2.27
C PHE A 70 3.55 -21.70 3.34
N ALA A 71 2.56 -20.81 3.26
CA ALA A 71 2.35 -19.76 4.25
C ALA A 71 2.13 -20.37 5.65
N GLU A 72 1.29 -21.41 5.74
CA GLU A 72 1.01 -22.12 6.99
C GLU A 72 2.26 -22.77 7.57
N ILE A 73 2.99 -23.60 6.81
CA ILE A 73 4.15 -24.33 7.35
C ILE A 73 5.34 -23.43 7.70
N PHE A 74 5.43 -22.25 7.10
CA PHE A 74 6.44 -21.26 7.43
C PHE A 74 6.01 -20.29 8.53
N GLY A 75 4.74 -20.28 8.92
CA GLY A 75 4.17 -19.35 9.90
C GLY A 75 4.12 -17.92 9.37
N LEU A 76 3.86 -17.74 8.07
CA LEU A 76 3.78 -16.45 7.40
C LEU A 76 2.35 -16.16 6.97
N GLU A 77 1.96 -14.89 6.94
CA GLU A 77 0.73 -14.49 6.26
C GLU A 77 0.91 -14.62 4.74
N LEU A 78 -0.14 -15.01 4.02
CA LEU A 78 -0.07 -15.19 2.56
C LEU A 78 0.45 -13.95 1.83
N ARG A 79 0.03 -12.74 2.27
CA ARG A 79 0.53 -11.45 1.73
C ARG A 79 2.05 -11.30 1.87
N ASN A 80 2.64 -11.84 2.93
CA ASN A 80 4.09 -11.78 3.18
C ASN A 80 4.84 -12.85 2.37
N LEU A 81 4.16 -13.94 1.99
CA LEU A 81 4.71 -14.96 1.11
C LEU A 81 4.78 -14.49 -0.35
N VAL A 82 3.74 -13.78 -0.82
CA VAL A 82 3.66 -13.27 -2.21
C VAL A 82 4.30 -11.90 -2.41
N GLY A 83 4.59 -11.19 -1.32
CA GLY A 83 5.24 -9.88 -1.33
C GLY A 83 6.75 -9.94 -1.66
N PRO A 84 7.39 -8.80 -1.92
CA PRO A 84 8.81 -8.75 -2.26
C PRO A 84 9.68 -9.41 -1.17
N PRO A 85 10.49 -10.43 -1.49
CA PRO A 85 11.14 -11.27 -0.50
C PRO A 85 12.16 -10.53 0.38
N GLN A 86 12.74 -9.42 -0.12
CA GLN A 86 13.66 -8.57 0.64
C GLN A 86 12.96 -7.74 1.73
N LEU A 87 11.67 -7.45 1.56
CA LEU A 87 10.86 -6.66 2.50
C LEU A 87 10.17 -7.54 3.54
N ALA A 88 9.74 -8.75 3.16
CA ALA A 88 9.04 -9.68 4.06
C ALA A 88 9.89 -10.14 5.26
N ALA A 89 11.22 -10.13 5.17
CA ALA A 89 12.12 -10.40 6.31
C ALA A 89 12.21 -9.24 7.33
N ARG A 90 11.63 -8.08 7.01
CA ARG A 90 11.66 -6.87 7.84
C ARG A 90 10.24 -6.50 8.24
N ALA A 91 9.74 -7.10 9.32
CA ALA A 91 8.38 -6.87 9.83
C ALA A 91 8.02 -5.37 9.94
N ARG A 92 8.97 -4.53 10.40
CA ARG A 92 8.78 -3.08 10.47
C ARG A 92 8.58 -2.41 9.10
N ALA A 93 9.21 -2.90 8.04
CA ALA A 93 9.04 -2.35 6.70
C ALA A 93 7.64 -2.68 6.16
N MET A 94 7.15 -3.91 6.39
CA MET A 94 5.79 -4.30 6.00
C MET A 94 4.73 -3.49 6.74
N GLU A 95 4.89 -3.30 8.06
CA GLU A 95 3.99 -2.46 8.86
C GLU A 95 3.93 -1.02 8.33
N LEU A 96 5.09 -0.43 7.96
CA LEU A 96 5.13 0.91 7.39
C LEU A 96 4.44 0.97 6.02
N ILE A 97 4.60 -0.04 5.18
CA ILE A 97 3.92 -0.14 3.88
C ILE A 97 2.40 -0.20 4.10
N ASP A 98 1.93 -1.05 5.02
CA ASP A 98 0.50 -1.17 5.34
C ASP A 98 -0.06 0.16 5.84
N ASN A 99 0.66 0.87 6.70
CA ASN A 99 0.26 2.20 7.16
C ASN A 99 0.15 3.21 6.02
N VAL A 100 1.08 3.20 5.06
CA VAL A 100 1.04 4.08 3.88
C VAL A 100 -0.16 3.74 2.99
N VAL A 101 -0.39 2.46 2.72
CA VAL A 101 -1.51 2.00 1.88
C VAL A 101 -2.85 2.33 2.55
N ALA A 102 -2.97 2.14 3.86
CA ALA A 102 -4.16 2.48 4.62
C ALA A 102 -4.43 3.99 4.57
N ALA A 103 -3.41 4.82 4.84
CA ALA A 103 -3.53 6.28 4.79
C ALA A 103 -3.92 6.77 3.38
N PHE A 104 -3.30 6.22 2.33
CA PHE A 104 -3.64 6.56 0.95
C PHE A 104 -5.08 6.18 0.61
N SER A 105 -5.52 4.99 1.02
CA SER A 105 -6.89 4.53 0.79
C SER A 105 -7.92 5.43 1.47
N GLU A 106 -7.61 5.92 2.68
CA GLU A 106 -8.44 6.90 3.38
C GLU A 106 -8.53 8.23 2.61
N THR A 107 -7.40 8.77 2.16
CA THR A 107 -7.34 9.98 1.34
C THR A 107 -8.18 9.84 0.07
N GLN A 108 -8.09 8.69 -0.62
CA GLN A 108 -8.88 8.43 -1.82
C GLN A 108 -10.38 8.37 -1.52
N ARG A 109 -10.77 7.74 -0.40
CA ARG A 109 -12.18 7.69 0.03
C ARG A 109 -12.71 9.07 0.37
N ALA A 110 -11.96 9.86 1.13
CA ALA A 110 -12.32 11.22 1.48
C ALA A 110 -12.44 12.11 0.23
N ASN A 111 -11.50 12.02 -0.71
CA ASN A 111 -11.55 12.73 -1.98
C ASN A 111 -12.78 12.35 -2.81
N ALA A 112 -13.10 11.06 -2.93
CA ALA A 112 -14.30 10.61 -3.63
C ALA A 112 -15.59 11.15 -3.00
N GLY A 113 -15.65 11.17 -1.65
CA GLY A 113 -16.76 11.76 -0.91
C GLY A 113 -16.87 13.27 -1.16
N PHE A 114 -15.75 13.99 -1.14
CA PHE A 114 -15.70 15.43 -1.43
C PHE A 114 -16.15 15.75 -2.85
N THR A 115 -15.64 15.03 -3.86
CA THR A 115 -16.06 15.18 -5.26
C THR A 115 -17.56 14.95 -5.38
N THR A 116 -18.09 13.88 -4.78
CA THR A 116 -19.52 13.58 -4.80
C THR A 116 -20.37 14.70 -4.19
N ALA A 117 -19.94 15.26 -3.06
CA ALA A 117 -20.62 16.38 -2.40
C ALA A 117 -20.58 17.65 -3.26
N ARG A 118 -19.44 17.92 -3.91
CA ARG A 118 -19.23 19.07 -4.78
C ARG A 118 -20.09 18.97 -6.04
N ASP A 119 -20.12 17.81 -6.68
CA ASP A 119 -21.00 17.53 -7.84
C ASP A 119 -22.49 17.69 -7.48
N ALA A 120 -22.88 17.31 -6.26
CA ALA A 120 -24.25 17.48 -5.78
C ALA A 120 -24.60 18.96 -5.57
N LEU A 121 -23.68 19.75 -5.00
CA LEU A 121 -23.85 21.19 -4.85
C LEU A 121 -23.91 21.89 -6.21
N ASP A 122 -23.00 21.56 -7.12
CA ASP A 122 -22.94 22.15 -8.46
C ASP A 122 -24.24 21.90 -9.25
N ARG A 123 -24.80 20.69 -9.12
CA ARG A 123 -26.11 20.35 -9.70
C ARG A 123 -27.22 21.20 -9.11
N TYR A 124 -27.27 21.35 -7.80
CA TYR A 124 -28.28 22.18 -7.13
C TYR A 124 -28.17 23.65 -7.54
N LEU A 125 -26.96 24.21 -7.58
CA LEU A 125 -26.71 25.60 -8.00
C LEU A 125 -26.96 25.82 -9.51
N ALA A 126 -26.94 24.76 -10.33
CA ALA A 126 -27.35 24.86 -11.73
C ALA A 126 -28.87 25.05 -11.86
N GLU A 127 -29.63 24.45 -10.95
CA GLU A 127 -31.09 24.63 -10.84
C GLU A 127 -31.47 25.94 -10.12
N HIS A 128 -30.56 26.50 -9.30
CA HIS A 128 -30.78 27.69 -8.44
C HIS A 128 -29.69 28.75 -8.68
N PRO A 129 -29.62 29.37 -9.87
CA PRO A 129 -28.56 30.29 -10.23
C PRO A 129 -28.51 31.56 -9.37
N GLU A 130 -29.62 31.95 -8.74
CA GLU A 130 -29.73 33.17 -7.92
C GLU A 130 -28.90 33.13 -6.63
N ILE A 131 -28.57 31.94 -6.11
CA ILE A 131 -27.77 31.76 -4.89
C ILE A 131 -26.34 31.30 -5.17
N ARG A 132 -25.95 31.13 -6.45
CA ARG A 132 -24.68 30.53 -6.85
C ARG A 132 -23.46 31.25 -6.29
N GLU A 133 -23.38 32.55 -6.52
CA GLU A 133 -22.20 33.37 -6.15
C GLU A 133 -22.01 33.38 -4.62
N GLU A 134 -23.10 33.52 -3.86
CA GLU A 134 -23.08 33.51 -2.40
C GLU A 134 -22.64 32.14 -1.86
N ALA A 135 -23.19 31.05 -2.42
CA ALA A 135 -22.84 29.69 -2.01
C ALA A 135 -21.37 29.34 -2.33
N GLU A 136 -20.88 29.69 -3.53
CA GLU A 136 -19.48 29.49 -3.92
C GLU A 136 -18.53 30.27 -3.02
N THR A 137 -18.88 31.52 -2.67
CA THR A 137 -18.11 32.35 -1.74
C THR A 137 -18.05 31.75 -0.35
N MET A 138 -19.19 31.30 0.19
CA MET A 138 -19.27 30.68 1.50
C MET A 138 -18.41 29.41 1.57
N VAL A 139 -18.54 28.52 0.58
CA VAL A 139 -17.74 27.29 0.50
C VAL A 139 -16.24 27.61 0.44
N SER A 140 -15.83 28.59 -0.36
CA SER A 140 -14.43 29.01 -0.48
C SER A 140 -13.87 29.48 0.87
N ASN A 141 -14.59 30.38 1.56
CA ASN A 141 -14.15 30.94 2.84
C ASN A 141 -14.06 29.86 3.93
N THR A 142 -15.09 29.02 4.06
CA THR A 142 -15.08 27.94 5.05
C THR A 142 -13.99 26.91 4.76
N MET A 143 -13.71 26.59 3.49
CA MET A 143 -12.60 25.70 3.13
C MET A 143 -11.24 26.32 3.50
N ALA A 144 -11.06 27.63 3.30
CA ALA A 144 -9.84 28.32 3.72
C ALA A 144 -9.64 28.26 5.24
N GLU A 145 -10.71 28.43 6.03
CA GLU A 145 -10.68 28.28 7.49
C GLU A 145 -10.31 26.86 7.92
N VAL A 146 -10.91 25.84 7.31
CA VAL A 146 -10.61 24.42 7.59
C VAL A 146 -9.14 24.10 7.30
N VAL A 147 -8.62 24.55 6.16
CA VAL A 147 -7.21 24.33 5.80
C VAL A 147 -6.29 25.03 6.79
N SER A 148 -6.58 26.27 7.15
CA SER A 148 -5.79 27.04 8.13
C SER A 148 -5.74 26.35 9.49
N SER A 149 -6.90 25.89 10.00
CA SER A 149 -6.98 25.13 11.25
C SER A 149 -6.17 23.83 11.18
N HIS A 150 -6.32 23.07 10.09
CA HIS A 150 -5.60 21.81 9.93
C HIS A 150 -4.08 21.99 9.87
N LEU A 151 -3.60 23.03 9.19
CA LEU A 151 -2.17 23.36 9.15
C LEU A 151 -1.63 23.71 10.54
N MET A 152 -2.38 24.50 11.32
CA MET A 152 -1.99 24.85 12.70
C MET A 152 -1.93 23.62 13.60
N ASP A 153 -2.93 22.74 13.55
CA ASP A 153 -2.98 21.53 14.37
C ASP A 153 -1.87 20.53 14.00
N THR A 154 -1.54 20.44 12.71
CA THR A 154 -0.60 19.43 12.20
C THR A 154 0.86 19.86 12.31
N TYR A 155 1.15 21.16 12.12
CA TYR A 155 2.53 21.67 12.00
C TYR A 155 2.90 22.72 13.06
N GLY A 156 1.96 23.16 13.91
CA GLY A 156 2.16 24.26 14.85
C GLY A 156 2.19 25.64 14.18
N PRO A 157 2.41 26.73 14.93
CA PRO A 157 2.50 28.06 14.35
C PRO A 157 3.71 28.17 13.39
N SER A 158 3.47 28.71 12.19
CA SER A 158 4.52 28.99 11.22
C SER A 158 5.60 29.89 11.84
N LEU A 159 6.82 29.38 12.01
CA LEU A 159 8.01 30.18 12.34
C LEU A 159 8.37 31.04 11.13
N GLY A 160 7.79 32.24 11.02
CA GLY A 160 7.93 33.06 9.82
C GLY A 160 7.62 34.55 10.00
N GLU A 161 8.15 35.17 11.06
CA GLU A 161 8.43 36.62 11.09
C GLU A 161 9.85 36.82 11.63
N HIS A 162 10.86 36.56 10.79
CA HIS A 162 12.15 37.21 10.98
C HIS A 162 12.01 38.64 10.45
N VAL A 163 11.83 39.56 11.39
CA VAL A 163 11.91 41.01 11.18
C VAL A 163 13.20 41.32 10.44
N GLN A 164 13.05 41.92 9.27
CA GLN A 164 14.13 42.56 8.52
C GLN A 164 14.02 44.05 8.81
N ASP A 165 14.76 44.55 9.82
CA ASP A 165 15.35 45.89 9.79
C ASP A 165 16.34 46.06 10.96
N ASP A 166 17.62 46.12 10.61
CA ASP A 166 18.63 46.92 11.33
C ASP A 166 19.81 47.10 10.36
N THR A 167 19.56 47.90 9.33
CA THR A 167 20.59 48.61 8.58
C THR A 167 20.39 50.10 8.81
N ASP A 168 20.95 50.63 9.89
CA ASP A 168 21.81 51.84 9.91
C ASP A 168 22.01 52.30 11.35
N GLU A 169 23.26 52.30 11.81
CA GLU A 169 23.93 53.39 12.55
C GLU A 169 25.20 52.86 13.24
N THR A 170 26.36 53.02 12.60
CA THR A 170 27.50 53.80 13.12
C THR A 170 28.63 53.95 12.11
#